data_AF-A0A7X7BDH6-F1
#
_entry.id   AF-A0A7X7BDH6-F1
#
_cell.length_a   1.000
_cell.length_b   1.000
_cell.length_c   1.000
_cell.angle_alpha   90.00
_cell.angle_beta   90.00
_cell.angle_gamma   90.00
#
_symmetry.space_group_name_H-M   'P 1'
#
loop_
_entity.id
_entity.type
_entity.pdbx_description
1 polymer ?
#
loop_
_entity_poly.entity_id
_entity_poly.type
_entity_poly.pdbx_seq_one_letter_code
_entity_poly.pdbx_strand_id
1 'polypeptide(L)'
;DGCNEYNWYEGGHIWNDFAFQSRYKPFNIVYPTADGVIDTIAWEALRDSFDDVRYLTLLRRLARVALRSGKRDLGRLGASAIAWAELIDPDAIDFDDLRTEAARRIRSLRDGLADASVAVPPAVYE
;
A
#
# COMPACT_ATOMS: atom_id res chain seq x y z
N ASP A 1 9.15 17.09 -9.69
CA ASP A 1 9.27 15.71 -10.20
C ASP A 1 7.93 15.03 -10.14
N GLY A 2 7.38 14.70 -11.31
CA GLY A 2 6.25 13.77 -11.38
C GLY A 2 6.81 12.36 -11.31
N CYS A 3 6.13 11.47 -10.59
CA CYS A 3 6.37 10.04 -10.73
C CYS A 3 6.17 9.69 -12.22
N ASN A 4 7.15 9.02 -12.81
CA ASN A 4 7.09 8.57 -14.21
C ASN A 4 6.75 7.08 -14.20
N GLU A 5 5.61 6.73 -13.60
CA GLU A 5 5.25 5.33 -13.33
C GLU A 5 5.03 4.49 -14.59
N TYR A 6 4.94 5.13 -15.77
CA TYR A 6 4.85 4.43 -17.06
C TYR A 6 6.23 4.09 -17.65
N ASN A 7 7.33 4.60 -17.10
CA ASN A 7 8.67 4.42 -17.63
C ASN A 7 9.62 3.83 -16.58
N TRP A 8 10.07 2.60 -16.84
CA TRP A 8 11.00 1.89 -15.96
C TRP A 8 12.40 2.54 -16.01
N TYR A 9 12.97 2.67 -17.20
CA TYR A 9 14.13 3.50 -17.51
C TYR A 9 14.20 3.73 -19.03
N GLU A 10 14.68 4.88 -19.45
CA GLU A 10 14.83 5.21 -20.87
C GLU A 10 15.99 6.19 -21.13
N GLY A 11 16.85 5.85 -22.12
CA GLY A 11 17.88 6.76 -22.63
C GLY A 11 19.17 6.07 -23.09
N GLY A 12 19.99 6.77 -23.88
CA GLY A 12 21.30 6.27 -24.34
C GLY A 12 22.45 6.42 -23.32
N HIS A 13 22.22 7.18 -22.25
CA HIS A 13 23.20 7.48 -21.19
C HIS A 13 22.53 7.50 -19.81
N ILE A 14 21.73 6.48 -19.52
CA ILE A 14 20.92 6.36 -18.29
C ILE A 14 21.70 6.51 -16.98
N TRP A 15 22.99 6.20 -16.97
CA TRP A 15 23.87 6.34 -15.81
C TRP A 15 24.46 7.75 -15.62
N ASN A 16 24.19 8.66 -16.55
CA ASN A 16 24.71 10.02 -16.53
C ASN A 16 23.57 11.03 -16.68
N ASP A 17 23.10 11.54 -15.54
CA ASP A 17 22.10 12.60 -15.44
C ASP A 17 22.47 13.88 -16.20
N PHE A 18 23.74 14.07 -16.52
CA PHE A 18 24.28 15.26 -17.20
C PHE A 18 24.63 15.02 -18.66
N ALA A 19 24.29 13.85 -19.21
CA ALA A 19 24.67 13.48 -20.57
C ALA A 19 24.04 14.35 -21.67
N PHE A 20 22.95 15.06 -21.34
CA PHE A 20 22.22 15.88 -22.30
C PHE A 20 22.09 17.32 -21.79
N GLN A 21 22.25 18.29 -22.67
CA GLN A 21 21.88 19.69 -22.42
C GLN A 21 20.36 19.86 -22.51
N SER A 22 19.65 19.12 -21.66
CA SER A 22 18.19 19.11 -21.56
C SER A 22 17.75 19.76 -20.24
N ARG A 23 16.51 20.23 -20.19
CA ARG A 23 15.87 20.64 -18.93
C ARG A 23 15.46 19.45 -18.06
N TYR A 24 15.50 18.25 -18.63
CA TYR A 24 15.12 17.01 -17.97
C TYR A 24 16.33 16.09 -17.84
N LYS A 25 16.42 15.42 -16.71
CA LYS A 25 17.25 14.24 -16.54
C LYS A 25 16.71 13.09 -17.40
N PRO A 26 17.51 12.04 -17.68
CA PRO A 26 16.99 10.79 -18.21
C PRO A 26 15.77 10.30 -17.41
N PHE A 27 14.77 9.76 -18.10
CA PHE A 27 13.52 9.33 -17.48
C PHE A 27 13.68 7.94 -16.87
N ASN A 28 14.18 7.90 -15.63
CA ASN A 28 14.49 6.67 -14.93
C ASN A 28 13.80 6.65 -13.56
N ILE A 29 12.99 5.62 -13.27
CA ILE A 29 12.55 5.34 -11.89
C ILE A 29 13.51 4.36 -11.18
N VAL A 30 14.30 3.61 -11.95
CA VAL A 30 15.41 2.75 -11.49
C VAL A 30 16.62 2.87 -12.41
N TYR A 31 17.81 2.46 -11.96
CA TYR A 31 19.00 2.39 -12.83
C TYR A 31 19.34 0.95 -13.20
N PRO A 32 19.36 0.56 -14.49
CA PRO A 32 19.58 -0.84 -14.87
C PRO A 32 21.04 -1.27 -14.82
N THR A 33 21.27 -2.45 -14.28
CA THR A 33 22.55 -3.15 -14.19
C THR A 33 22.58 -4.36 -15.15
N ALA A 34 23.63 -5.18 -15.11
CA ALA A 34 23.76 -6.33 -16.00
C ALA A 34 22.68 -7.41 -15.76
N ASP A 35 22.20 -7.53 -14.53
CA ASP A 35 21.34 -8.63 -14.06
C ASP A 35 20.15 -8.15 -13.22
N GLY A 36 19.91 -6.84 -13.16
CA GLY A 36 18.80 -6.27 -12.40
C GLY A 36 18.78 -4.75 -12.46
N VAL A 37 18.37 -4.12 -11.37
CA VAL A 37 18.31 -2.66 -11.25
C VAL A 37 18.85 -2.22 -9.89
N ILE A 38 19.32 -0.97 -9.83
CA ILE A 38 19.50 -0.25 -8.58
C ILE A 38 18.23 0.56 -8.35
N ASP A 39 17.59 0.29 -7.22
CA ASP A 39 16.41 0.99 -6.77
C ASP A 39 16.72 2.47 -6.48
N THR A 40 15.79 3.35 -6.82
CA THR A 40 15.85 4.76 -6.41
C THR A 40 14.93 5.00 -5.21
N ILE A 41 15.13 6.12 -4.52
CA ILE A 41 14.21 6.56 -3.46
C ILE A 41 12.78 6.69 -3.99
N ALA A 42 12.60 7.15 -5.24
CA ALA A 42 11.28 7.28 -5.84
C ALA A 42 10.62 5.91 -6.09
N TRP A 43 11.40 4.93 -6.54
CA TRP A 43 10.92 3.56 -6.71
C TRP A 43 10.52 2.92 -5.38
N GLU A 44 11.36 3.06 -4.34
CA GLU A 44 11.04 2.53 -3.02
C GLU A 44 9.80 3.20 -2.40
N ALA A 45 9.66 4.52 -2.55
CA ALA A 45 8.46 5.24 -2.11
C ALA A 45 7.19 4.73 -2.82
N LEU A 46 7.28 4.44 -4.12
CA LEU A 46 6.16 3.86 -4.88
C LEU A 46 5.83 2.43 -4.41
N ARG A 47 6.86 1.59 -4.23
CA ARG A 47 6.71 0.21 -3.75
C ARG A 47 6.04 0.17 -2.38
N ASP A 48 6.48 1.01 -1.47
CA ASP A 48 5.92 1.13 -0.13
C ASP A 48 4.48 1.69 -0.15
N SER A 49 4.19 2.66 -1.03
CA SER A 49 2.83 3.18 -1.22
C SER A 49 1.85 2.09 -1.72
N PHE A 50 2.31 1.17 -2.58
CA PHE A 50 1.48 0.03 -2.99
C PHE A 50 1.16 -0.90 -1.82
N ASP A 51 2.09 -1.10 -0.90
CA ASP A 51 1.84 -1.90 0.29
C ASP A 51 0.81 -1.22 1.20
N ASP A 52 0.85 0.11 1.35
CA ASP A 52 -0.16 0.87 2.10
C ASP A 52 -1.57 0.68 1.52
N VAL A 53 -1.70 0.75 0.19
CA VAL A 53 -2.97 0.48 -0.50
C VAL A 53 -3.43 -0.95 -0.25
N ARG A 54 -2.53 -1.95 -0.28
CA ARG A 54 -2.87 -3.36 -0.01
C ARG A 54 -3.35 -3.55 1.42
N TYR A 55 -2.66 -2.97 2.41
CA TYR A 55 -3.05 -3.02 3.82
C TYR A 55 -4.45 -2.42 4.03
N LEU A 56 -4.68 -1.18 3.57
CA LEU A 56 -5.96 -0.50 3.73
C LEU A 56 -7.09 -1.20 2.96
N THR A 57 -6.79 -1.77 1.79
CA THR A 57 -7.77 -2.55 1.01
C THR A 57 -8.19 -3.82 1.73
N LEU A 58 -7.22 -4.61 2.21
CA LEU A 58 -7.51 -5.83 2.97
C LEU A 58 -8.28 -5.52 4.25
N LEU A 59 -7.88 -4.47 4.98
CA LEU A 59 -8.58 -3.99 6.16
C LEU A 59 -10.06 -3.68 5.86
N ARG A 60 -10.33 -2.85 4.84
CA ARG A 60 -11.69 -2.48 4.44
C ARG A 60 -12.50 -3.71 4.01
N ARG A 61 -11.91 -4.65 3.27
CA ARG A 61 -12.60 -5.87 2.84
C ARG A 61 -12.99 -6.77 4.02
N LEU A 62 -12.08 -7.03 4.95
CA LEU A 62 -12.36 -7.80 6.18
C LEU A 62 -13.39 -7.10 7.07
N ALA A 63 -13.26 -5.77 7.25
CA ALA A 63 -14.19 -4.99 8.04
C ALA A 63 -15.63 -5.06 7.49
N ARG A 64 -15.79 -5.07 6.16
CA ARG A 64 -17.09 -5.28 5.51
C ARG A 64 -17.66 -6.68 5.75
N VAL A 65 -16.83 -7.72 5.81
CA VAL A 65 -17.29 -9.07 6.19
C VAL A 65 -17.76 -9.06 7.65
N ALA A 66 -16.98 -8.47 8.55
CA ALA A 66 -17.33 -8.33 9.96
C ALA A 66 -18.65 -7.59 10.17
N LEU A 67 -18.89 -6.49 9.46
CA LEU A 67 -20.14 -5.73 9.48
C LEU A 67 -21.35 -6.55 9.02
N ARG A 68 -21.18 -7.37 7.97
CA ARG A 68 -22.26 -8.21 7.43
C ARG A 68 -22.51 -9.49 8.22
N SER A 69 -21.69 -9.80 9.23
CA SER A 69 -21.81 -11.04 10.02
C SER A 69 -23.06 -11.09 10.91
N GLY A 70 -23.69 -9.95 11.17
CA GLY A 70 -24.81 -9.83 12.13
C GLY A 70 -24.38 -9.94 13.61
N LYS A 71 -23.10 -10.13 13.90
CA LYS A 71 -22.57 -10.27 15.27
C LYS A 71 -22.21 -8.91 15.83
N ARG A 72 -22.81 -8.53 16.96
CA ARG A 72 -22.72 -7.17 17.52
C ARG A 72 -21.27 -6.69 17.73
N ASP A 73 -20.46 -7.46 18.45
CA ASP A 73 -19.10 -7.01 18.79
C ASP A 73 -18.17 -7.03 17.58
N LEU A 74 -18.31 -8.03 16.69
CA LEU A 74 -17.58 -8.09 15.43
C LEU A 74 -17.98 -6.96 14.47
N GLY A 75 -19.26 -6.61 14.43
CA GLY A 75 -19.76 -5.46 13.67
C GLY A 75 -19.18 -4.14 14.17
N ARG A 76 -19.05 -3.96 15.49
CA ARG A 76 -18.35 -2.79 16.05
C ARG A 76 -16.87 -2.76 15.68
N LEU A 77 -16.19 -3.90 15.71
CA LEU A 77 -14.79 -3.99 15.31
C LEU A 77 -14.62 -3.58 13.84
N GLY A 78 -15.48 -4.07 12.95
CA GLY A 78 -15.52 -3.67 11.55
C GLY A 78 -15.81 -2.17 11.37
N ALA A 79 -16.79 -1.63 12.08
CA ALA A 79 -17.11 -0.19 12.03
C ALA A 79 -15.93 0.68 12.48
N SER A 80 -15.27 0.32 13.59
CA SER A 80 -14.09 1.02 14.09
C SER A 80 -12.93 0.98 13.11
N ALA A 81 -12.70 -0.16 12.45
CA ALA A 81 -11.66 -0.30 11.43
C ALA A 81 -11.89 0.60 10.22
N ILE A 82 -13.14 0.67 9.72
CA ILE A 82 -13.49 1.59 8.63
C ILE A 82 -13.34 3.04 9.08
N ALA A 83 -13.90 3.41 10.22
CA ALA A 83 -13.82 4.78 10.73
C ALA A 83 -12.38 5.25 10.87
N TRP A 84 -11.49 4.40 11.40
CA TRP A 84 -10.06 4.71 11.46
C TRP A 84 -9.47 4.98 10.07
N ALA A 85 -9.72 4.10 9.10
CA ALA A 85 -9.19 4.24 7.75
C ALA A 85 -9.70 5.49 7.01
N GLU A 86 -10.95 5.92 7.25
CA GLU A 86 -11.52 7.14 6.64
C GLU A 86 -11.04 8.44 7.31
N LEU A 87 -10.48 8.36 8.51
CA LEU A 87 -10.00 9.52 9.28
C LEU A 87 -8.48 9.75 9.13
N ILE A 88 -7.81 8.96 8.28
CA ILE A 88 -6.39 9.16 8.00
C ILE A 88 -6.21 10.48 7.25
N ASP A 89 -5.40 11.36 7.83
CA ASP A 89 -4.86 12.54 7.15
C ASP A 89 -3.52 12.17 6.49
N PRO A 90 -3.44 12.03 5.16
CA PRO A 90 -2.23 11.61 4.47
C PRO A 90 -1.09 12.63 4.59
N ASP A 91 -1.39 13.90 4.89
CA ASP A 91 -0.39 14.96 4.99
C ASP A 91 0.24 15.04 6.40
N ALA A 92 -0.36 14.37 7.39
CA ALA A 92 0.05 14.44 8.79
C ALA A 92 0.46 13.09 9.40
N ILE A 93 0.18 11.97 8.72
CA ILE A 93 0.43 10.63 9.26
C ILE A 93 1.87 10.18 9.06
N ASP A 94 2.41 9.46 10.05
CA ASP A 94 3.59 8.63 9.88
C ASP A 94 3.21 7.30 9.22
N PHE A 95 3.85 6.96 8.10
CA PHE A 95 3.49 5.79 7.31
C PHE A 95 3.88 4.46 7.97
N ASP A 96 4.89 4.44 8.84
CA ASP A 96 5.23 3.23 9.59
C ASP A 96 4.19 2.96 10.69
N ASP A 97 3.69 4.03 11.33
CA ASP A 97 2.55 3.95 12.24
C ASP A 97 1.27 3.51 11.51
N LEU A 98 1.01 4.04 10.30
CA LEU A 98 -0.12 3.61 9.46
C LEU A 98 -0.08 2.10 9.21
N ARG A 99 1.07 1.58 8.76
CA ARG A 99 1.25 0.15 8.47
C ARG A 99 1.09 -0.70 9.70
N THR A 100 1.71 -0.29 10.81
CA THR A 100 1.63 -1.01 12.10
C THR A 100 0.19 -1.06 12.60
N GLU A 101 -0.51 0.07 12.54
CA GLU A 101 -1.90 0.18 12.95
C GLU A 101 -2.82 -0.65 12.04
N ALA A 102 -2.65 -0.57 10.72
CA ALA A 102 -3.39 -1.40 9.75
C ALA A 102 -3.19 -2.90 10.00
N ALA A 103 -1.93 -3.35 10.14
CA ALA A 103 -1.60 -4.76 10.37
C ALA A 103 -2.22 -5.31 11.65
N ARG A 104 -2.20 -4.53 12.74
CA ARG A 104 -2.83 -4.91 14.00
C ARG A 104 -4.36 -4.99 13.87
N ARG A 105 -5.01 -4.04 13.20
CA ARG A 105 -6.48 -4.08 12.97
C ARG A 105 -6.90 -5.24 12.07
N ILE A 106 -6.13 -5.53 11.02
CA ILE A 106 -6.34 -6.70 10.16
C ILE A 106 -6.28 -7.98 11.00
N ARG A 107 -5.29 -8.11 11.87
CA ARG A 107 -5.15 -9.25 12.78
C ARG A 107 -6.37 -9.39 13.69
N SER A 108 -6.76 -8.31 14.37
CA SER A 108 -7.96 -8.31 15.22
C SER A 108 -9.23 -8.72 14.47
N LEU A 109 -9.41 -8.25 13.22
CA LEU A 109 -10.54 -8.66 12.39
C LEU A 109 -10.47 -10.14 12.03
N ARG A 110 -9.30 -10.66 11.63
CA ARG A 110 -9.11 -12.07 11.30
C ARG A 110 -9.39 -12.96 12.50
N ASP A 111 -8.86 -12.61 13.67
CA ASP A 111 -9.07 -13.34 14.91
C ASP A 111 -10.56 -13.30 15.29
N GLY A 112 -11.18 -12.12 15.29
CA GLY A 112 -12.61 -11.99 15.58
C GLY A 112 -13.53 -12.71 14.60
N LEU A 113 -13.17 -12.78 13.31
CA LEU A 113 -13.89 -13.56 12.29
C LEU A 113 -13.72 -15.07 12.56
N ALA A 114 -12.52 -15.53 12.91
CA ALA A 114 -12.22 -16.91 13.22
C ALA A 114 -12.91 -17.40 14.50
N ASP A 115 -12.80 -16.63 15.60
CA ASP A 115 -13.45 -16.92 16.88
C ASP A 115 -14.97 -16.99 16.73
N ALA A 116 -15.52 -16.11 15.87
CA ALA A 116 -16.90 -16.11 15.52
C ALA A 116 -17.28 -17.17 14.47
N SER A 117 -16.36 -17.98 13.97
CA SER A 117 -16.63 -18.96 12.90
C SER A 117 -17.35 -18.35 11.68
N VAL A 118 -17.01 -17.11 11.33
CA VAL A 118 -17.56 -16.41 10.15
C VAL A 118 -16.64 -16.70 8.97
N ALA A 119 -17.19 -17.32 7.92
CA ALA A 119 -16.44 -17.62 6.71
C ALA A 119 -16.01 -16.32 5.98
N VAL A 120 -14.73 -16.24 5.62
CA VAL A 120 -14.17 -15.16 4.81
C VAL A 120 -14.07 -15.66 3.36
N PRO A 121 -14.77 -15.03 2.40
CA PRO A 121 -14.68 -15.43 0.99
C PRO A 121 -13.24 -15.31 0.44
N PRO A 122 -12.77 -16.23 -0.41
CA PRO A 122 -11.42 -16.17 -1.00
C PRO A 122 -11.12 -14.84 -1.71
N ALA A 123 -12.11 -14.27 -2.40
CA ALA A 123 -12.02 -12.98 -3.09
C ALA A 123 -11.68 -11.78 -2.18
N VAL A 124 -11.69 -11.94 -0.86
CA VAL A 124 -11.18 -10.92 0.07
C VAL A 124 -9.66 -10.75 -0.05
N TYR A 125 -8.94 -11.82 -0.42
CA TYR A 125 -7.48 -11.87 -0.52
C TYR A 125 -6.93 -11.70 -1.95
N GLU A 126 -7.81 -11.67 -2.95
CA GLU A 126 -7.50 -11.49 -4.38
C GLU A 126 -7.59 -10.02 -4.81
#